data_AF-A0AB38WN20-F1
#
_entry.id   AF-A0AB38WN20-F1
#
_cell.length_a   1.000
_cell.length_b   1.000
_cell.length_c   1.000
_cell.angle_alpha   90.00
_cell.angle_beta   90.00
_cell.angle_gamma   90.00
#
_symmetry.space_group_name_H-M   'P 1'
#
loop_
_entity.id
_entity.type
_entity.pdbx_description
1 polymer ?
#
loop_
_entity_poly.entity_id
_entity_poly.type
_entity_poly.pdbx_seq_one_letter_code
_entity_poly.pdbx_strand_id
1 'polypeptide(L)'
;MLAQRLERQTVLRDLGYLRQAAKLPNAHVICGEGGTFIHLGWTIVSTLAPIERFPLATLAVARGTPFIDIRPVTDVIAFANLPRVTQNGSVDPEPLGPGRSVLLTTYIDMVEGLGARILNDPRSHQSA
;
A
#
# COMPACT_ATOMS: atom_id res chain seq x y z
N MET A 1 3.16 31.36 -6.71
CA MET A 1 3.58 30.79 -8.01
C MET A 1 4.62 29.66 -7.88
N LEU A 2 5.66 29.77 -7.04
CA LEU A 2 6.63 28.67 -6.82
C LEU A 2 6.02 27.45 -6.11
N ALA A 3 5.24 27.67 -5.04
CA ALA A 3 4.60 26.60 -4.27
C ALA A 3 3.71 25.69 -5.13
N GLN A 4 2.85 26.27 -5.97
CA GLN A 4 2.00 25.52 -6.90
C GLN A 4 2.79 24.72 -7.95
N ARG A 5 3.94 25.24 -8.40
CA ARG A 5 4.80 24.53 -9.35
C ARG A 5 5.48 23.32 -8.71
N LEU A 6 6.00 23.49 -7.49
CA LEU A 6 6.62 22.41 -6.72
C LEU A 6 5.60 21.33 -6.33
N GLU A 7 4.40 21.75 -5.95
CA GLU A 7 3.26 20.87 -5.71
C GLU A 7 2.93 20.07 -6.97
N ARG A 8 2.73 20.74 -8.12
CA ARG A 8 2.46 20.07 -9.40
C ARG A 8 3.58 19.10 -9.82
N GLN A 9 4.85 19.43 -9.59
CA GLN A 9 5.96 18.52 -9.89
C GLN A 9 5.93 17.27 -9.01
N THR A 10 5.61 17.43 -7.73
CA THR A 10 5.43 16.33 -6.77
C THR A 10 4.26 15.44 -7.19
N VAL A 11 3.10 16.04 -7.47
CA VAL A 11 1.91 15.38 -8.05
C VAL A 11 2.26 14.54 -9.27
N LEU A 12 3.00 15.12 -10.23
CA LEU A 12 3.34 14.46 -11.48
C LEU A 12 4.35 13.33 -11.30
N ARG A 13 5.33 13.50 -10.41
CA ARG A 13 6.27 12.43 -10.03
C ARG A 13 5.51 11.27 -9.41
N ASP A 14 4.63 11.55 -8.45
CA ASP A 14 3.93 10.54 -7.68
C ASP A 14 2.82 9.86 -8.51
N LEU A 15 2.27 10.56 -9.51
CA LEU A 15 1.33 9.99 -10.49
C LEU A 15 1.96 8.84 -11.30
N GLY A 16 3.27 8.86 -11.55
CA GLY A 16 3.98 7.75 -12.17
C GLY A 16 3.88 6.48 -11.33
N TYR A 17 4.15 6.59 -10.03
CA TYR A 17 4.04 5.48 -9.08
C TYR A 17 2.60 4.99 -8.94
N LEU A 18 1.62 5.88 -8.87
CA LEU A 18 0.20 5.51 -8.81
C LEU A 18 -0.28 4.78 -10.07
N ARG A 19 0.18 5.19 -11.26
CA ARG A 19 -0.11 4.48 -12.52
C ARG A 19 0.53 3.10 -12.56
N GLN A 20 1.71 2.95 -11.96
CA GLN A 20 2.38 1.66 -11.84
C GLN A 20 1.65 0.76 -10.85
N ALA A 21 1.21 1.30 -9.71
CA ALA A 21 0.42 0.56 -8.71
C ALA A 21 -0.84 -0.04 -9.33
N ALA A 22 -1.58 0.73 -10.14
CA ALA A 22 -2.78 0.26 -10.82
C ALA A 22 -2.56 -0.91 -11.81
N LYS A 23 -1.32 -1.17 -12.24
CA LYS A 23 -0.96 -2.27 -13.14
C LYS A 23 -0.43 -3.51 -12.41
N LEU A 24 -0.15 -3.39 -11.12
CA LEU A 24 0.51 -4.42 -10.33
C LEU A 24 -0.52 -5.06 -9.37
N PRO A 25 -0.82 -6.36 -9.51
CA PRO A 25 -1.86 -7.02 -8.72
C PRO A 25 -1.53 -7.13 -7.22
N ASN A 26 -0.27 -6.91 -6.85
CA ASN A 26 0.23 -6.94 -5.48
C ASN A 26 0.56 -5.55 -4.91
N ALA A 27 0.27 -4.48 -5.65
CA ALA A 27 0.47 -3.13 -5.16
C ALA A 27 -0.61 -2.73 -4.16
N HIS A 28 -0.19 -2.03 -3.11
CA HIS A 28 -1.10 -1.53 -2.06
C HIS A 28 -0.48 -0.30 -1.39
N VAL A 29 -1.33 0.45 -0.69
CA VAL A 29 -0.92 1.63 0.09
C VAL A 29 -1.19 1.37 1.56
N ILE A 30 -0.24 1.72 2.42
CA ILE A 30 -0.39 1.66 3.88
C ILE A 30 -0.33 3.09 4.43
N CYS A 31 -1.26 3.44 5.32
CA CYS A 31 -1.26 4.72 6.02
C CYS A 31 -1.35 4.50 7.53
N GLY A 32 -0.41 5.06 8.28
CA GLY A 32 -0.33 4.98 9.73
C GLY A 32 0.42 6.16 10.33
N GLU A 33 0.70 6.10 11.62
CA GLU A 33 1.46 7.15 12.32
C GLU A 33 2.87 7.35 11.72
N GLY A 34 3.48 6.29 11.18
CA GLY A 34 4.77 6.35 10.49
C GLY A 34 4.73 6.98 9.10
N GLY A 35 3.57 7.43 8.62
CA GLY A 35 3.38 8.05 7.30
C GLY A 35 2.59 7.19 6.31
N THR A 36 2.66 7.57 5.03
CA THR A 36 2.02 6.85 3.92
C THR A 36 3.08 6.21 3.02
N PHE A 37 2.89 4.94 2.72
CA PHE A 37 3.81 4.11 1.95
C PHE A 37 3.06 3.48 0.77
N ILE A 38 3.61 3.59 -0.44
CA ILE A 38 3.15 2.82 -1.59
C ILE A 38 4.07 1.63 -1.77
N HIS A 39 3.49 0.43 -1.72
CA HIS A 39 4.18 -0.81 -2.03
C HIS A 39 3.92 -1.16 -3.50
N LEU A 40 4.97 -1.21 -4.32
CA LEU A 40 4.95 -1.55 -5.75
C LEU A 40 5.60 -2.91 -5.98
N GLY A 41 5.22 -3.93 -5.20
CA GLY A 41 5.80 -5.27 -5.25
C GLY A 41 7.24 -5.36 -4.74
N TRP A 42 8.23 -4.91 -5.53
CA TRP A 42 9.66 -4.92 -5.18
C TRP A 42 10.16 -3.64 -4.52
N THR A 43 9.40 -2.56 -4.68
CA THR A 43 9.83 -1.24 -4.23
C THR A 43 8.82 -0.67 -3.26
N ILE A 44 9.30 -0.18 -2.13
CA ILE A 44 8.52 0.66 -1.23
C ILE A 44 8.87 2.10 -1.57
N VAL A 45 7.87 2.86 -1.99
CA VAL A 45 7.99 4.31 -2.16
C VAL A 45 7.38 4.95 -0.92
N SER A 46 8.23 5.56 -0.10
CA SER A 46 7.82 6.32 1.08
C SER A 46 8.11 7.79 0.88
N THR A 47 7.20 8.64 1.31
CA THR A 47 7.44 10.08 1.40
C THR A 47 7.55 10.46 2.87
N LEU A 48 8.77 10.45 3.42
CA LEU A 48 9.06 10.92 4.79
C LEU A 48 9.01 12.46 4.94
N ALA A 49 8.66 13.20 3.88
CA ALA A 49 8.44 14.64 3.97
C ALA A 49 6.95 14.92 4.26
N PRO A 50 6.60 15.94 5.06
CA PRO A 50 5.22 16.33 5.30
C PRO A 50 4.61 16.84 3.98
N ILE A 51 3.92 15.95 3.29
CA ILE A 51 3.09 16.25 2.12
C ILE A 51 1.66 16.45 2.61
N GLU A 52 1.41 17.55 3.32
CA GLU A 52 0.06 18.00 3.68
C GLU A 52 -0.83 18.27 2.43
N ARG A 53 -0.29 18.16 1.22
CA ARG A 53 -0.93 18.62 -0.03
C ARG A 53 -1.13 17.57 -1.11
N PHE A 54 -0.66 16.35 -0.89
CA PHE A 54 -0.97 15.24 -1.79
C PHE A 54 -1.51 14.10 -0.94
N PRO A 55 -2.84 13.94 -0.87
CA PRO A 55 -3.42 12.78 -0.22
C PRO A 55 -3.22 11.60 -1.16
N LEU A 56 -1.99 11.06 -1.15
CA LEU A 56 -1.58 9.88 -1.90
C LEU A 56 -2.55 8.72 -1.65
N ALA A 57 -3.03 8.63 -0.40
CA ALA A 57 -4.16 7.83 0.02
C ALA A 57 -5.41 8.04 -0.84
N THR A 58 -5.94 9.27 -0.89
CA THR A 58 -7.13 9.62 -1.68
C THR A 58 -6.95 9.35 -3.16
N LEU A 59 -5.77 9.58 -3.71
CA LEU A 59 -5.50 9.33 -5.13
C LEU A 59 -5.31 7.86 -5.45
N ALA A 60 -4.70 7.09 -4.54
CA ALA A 60 -4.64 5.63 -4.61
C ALA A 60 -6.06 5.05 -4.57
N VAL A 61 -6.90 5.58 -3.67
CA VAL A 61 -8.32 5.21 -3.60
C VAL A 61 -9.03 5.53 -4.91
N ALA A 62 -8.87 6.74 -5.46
CA ALA A 62 -9.46 7.12 -6.74
C ALA A 62 -8.96 6.28 -7.94
N ARG A 63 -7.83 5.58 -7.78
CA ARG A 63 -7.21 4.71 -8.80
C ARG A 63 -7.51 3.22 -8.59
N GLY A 64 -8.30 2.85 -7.59
CA GLY A 64 -8.63 1.46 -7.29
C GLY A 64 -7.47 0.67 -6.65
N THR A 65 -6.41 1.35 -6.21
CA THR A 65 -5.34 0.69 -5.45
C THR A 65 -5.85 0.38 -4.04
N PRO A 66 -5.63 -0.84 -3.51
CA PRO A 66 -6.00 -1.19 -2.15
C PRO A 66 -5.31 -0.25 -1.16
N PHE A 67 -6.08 0.29 -0.23
CA PHE A 67 -5.58 1.19 0.80
C PHE A 67 -5.86 0.60 2.18
N ILE A 68 -4.80 0.43 2.95
CA ILE A 68 -4.78 -0.20 4.27
C ILE A 68 -4.50 0.89 5.31
N ASP A 69 -5.53 1.30 6.03
CA ASP A 69 -5.42 2.23 7.14
C ASP A 69 -5.09 1.46 8.43
N ILE A 70 -3.84 1.60 8.88
CA ILE A 70 -3.34 0.92 10.08
C ILE A 70 -3.42 1.79 11.33
N ARG A 71 -3.94 3.03 11.25
CA ARG A 71 -4.14 3.89 12.43
C ARG A 71 -4.98 3.22 13.54
N PRO A 72 -5.97 2.35 13.26
CA PRO A 72 -6.69 1.66 14.31
C PRO A 72 -5.98 0.42 14.86
N VAL A 73 -4.87 -0.03 14.26
CA VAL A 73 -4.12 -1.21 14.71
C VAL A 73 -3.41 -0.89 16.03
N THR A 74 -3.70 -1.68 17.06
CA THR A 74 -3.12 -1.49 18.41
C THR A 74 -1.93 -2.41 18.68
N ASP A 75 -1.95 -3.63 18.13
CA ASP A 75 -0.85 -4.58 18.24
C ASP A 75 0.18 -4.36 17.11
N VAL A 76 1.00 -3.33 17.30
CA VAL A 76 2.05 -2.95 16.32
C VAL A 76 3.13 -4.03 16.18
N ILE A 77 3.37 -4.83 17.23
CA ILE A 77 4.34 -5.92 17.19
C ILE A 77 3.81 -7.06 16.34
N ALA A 78 2.54 -7.46 16.50
CA ALA A 78 1.92 -8.45 15.63
C ALA A 78 1.92 -7.97 14.16
N PHE A 79 1.61 -6.69 13.93
CA PHE A 79 1.67 -6.10 12.59
C PHE A 79 3.07 -6.17 11.98
N ALA A 80 4.11 -5.80 12.74
CA ALA A 80 5.50 -5.83 12.27
C ALA A 80 6.00 -7.25 11.96
N ASN A 81 5.39 -8.27 12.55
CA ASN A 81 5.73 -9.68 12.32
C ASN A 81 4.89 -10.34 11.20
N LEU A 82 4.01 -9.58 10.53
CA LEU A 82 3.23 -10.12 9.43
C LEU A 82 4.13 -10.55 8.25
N PRO A 83 3.74 -11.60 7.51
CA PRO A 83 4.43 -12.01 6.30
C PRO A 83 4.42 -10.90 5.25
N ARG A 84 5.36 -10.97 4.31
CA ARG A 84 5.40 -10.02 3.19
C ARG A 84 4.34 -10.38 2.14
N VAL A 85 3.90 -9.39 1.37
CA VAL A 85 3.04 -9.64 0.20
C VAL A 85 3.88 -10.19 -0.95
N THR A 86 3.40 -11.26 -1.59
CA THR A 86 4.06 -11.94 -2.70
C THR A 86 4.32 -11.01 -3.90
N GLN A 87 5.51 -11.13 -4.50
CA GLN A 87 5.88 -10.41 -5.71
C GLN A 87 5.29 -11.08 -6.96
N ASN A 88 4.56 -10.31 -7.76
CA ASN A 88 4.04 -10.72 -9.07
C ASN A 88 2.86 -11.70 -9.07
N GLY A 89 2.22 -11.95 -7.92
CA GLY A 89 1.04 -12.83 -7.84
C GLY A 89 1.34 -14.32 -8.08
N SER A 90 2.57 -14.68 -8.42
CA SER A 90 3.06 -16.06 -8.42
C SER A 90 3.41 -16.44 -6.99
N VAL A 91 2.89 -17.55 -6.48
CA VAL A 91 3.38 -18.15 -5.23
C VAL A 91 4.87 -18.41 -5.41
N ASP A 92 5.70 -17.58 -4.79
CA ASP A 92 7.16 -17.74 -4.83
C ASP A 92 7.47 -19.06 -4.10
N PRO A 93 8.04 -20.07 -4.77
CA PRO A 93 8.10 -21.41 -4.20
C PRO A 93 9.10 -21.55 -3.04
N GLU A 94 10.03 -20.61 -2.82
CA GLU A 94 10.85 -20.56 -1.60
C GLU A 94 11.35 -19.16 -1.30
N PRO A 95 11.51 -18.80 -0.01
CA PRO A 95 11.79 -17.44 0.38
C PRO A 95 13.30 -17.19 0.39
N LEU A 96 13.76 -16.19 -0.36
CA LEU A 96 15.07 -15.58 -0.12
C LEU A 96 15.01 -14.76 1.19
N GLY A 97 14.94 -15.45 2.34
CA GLY A 97 14.93 -14.91 3.70
C GLY A 97 13.89 -15.58 4.63
N PRO A 98 14.02 -15.47 5.97
CA PRO A 98 13.14 -16.16 6.94
C PRO A 98 11.68 -15.66 7.00
N GLY A 99 11.25 -14.80 6.07
CA GLY A 99 9.89 -14.30 6.00
C GLY A 99 9.06 -15.12 5.02
N ARG A 100 7.96 -15.72 5.50
CA ARG A 100 6.93 -16.29 4.61
C ARG A 100 6.33 -15.16 3.78
N SER A 101 6.05 -15.40 2.50
CA SER A 101 5.32 -14.48 1.61
C SER A 101 3.90 -14.99 1.40
N VAL A 102 2.93 -14.09 1.37
CA VAL A 102 1.50 -14.42 1.20
C VAL A 102 0.85 -13.55 0.13
N LEU A 103 -0.24 -14.03 -0.46
CA LEU A 103 -1.02 -13.25 -1.43
C LEU A 103 -1.55 -11.96 -0.78
N LEU A 104 -1.77 -10.92 -1.59
CA LEU A 104 -2.28 -9.64 -1.11
C LEU A 104 -3.63 -9.79 -0.40
N THR A 105 -4.52 -10.65 -0.90
CA THR A 105 -5.81 -10.95 -0.25
C THR A 105 -5.63 -11.57 1.13
N THR A 106 -4.71 -12.54 1.26
CA THR A 106 -4.36 -13.16 2.54
C THR A 106 -3.72 -12.16 3.51
N TYR A 107 -2.85 -11.29 3.02
CA TYR A 107 -2.27 -10.22 3.83
C TYR A 107 -3.35 -9.25 4.33
N ILE A 108 -4.31 -8.90 3.46
CA ILE A 108 -5.47 -8.07 3.81
C ILE A 108 -6.29 -8.72 4.93
N ASP A 109 -6.58 -10.02 4.86
CA ASP A 109 -7.27 -10.76 5.93
C ASP A 109 -6.52 -10.64 7.27
N MET A 110 -5.19 -10.76 7.24
CA MET A 110 -4.35 -10.69 8.43
C MET A 110 -4.33 -9.28 9.06
N VAL A 111 -4.14 -8.23 8.26
CA VAL A 111 -4.12 -6.85 8.79
C VAL A 111 -5.51 -6.41 9.26
N GLU A 112 -6.58 -6.85 8.60
CA GLU A 112 -7.95 -6.60 9.02
C GLU A 112 -8.24 -7.30 10.36
N GLY A 113 -7.73 -8.52 10.55
CA GLY A 113 -7.76 -9.22 11.84
C GLY A 113 -7.04 -8.49 12.99
N LEU A 114 -6.08 -7.61 12.66
CA LEU A 114 -5.41 -6.72 13.60
C LEU A 114 -6.12 -5.35 13.77
N GLY A 115 -7.25 -5.15 13.10
CA GLY A 115 -8.07 -3.94 13.18
C GLY A 115 -7.82 -2.90 12.09
N ALA A 116 -7.03 -3.21 11.06
CA ALA A 116 -6.85 -2.30 9.93
C ALA A 116 -8.17 -2.09 9.16
N ARG A 117 -8.35 -0.91 8.56
CA ARG A 117 -9.48 -0.62 7.67
C ARG A 117 -9.03 -0.68 6.21
N ILE A 118 -9.80 -1.37 5.39
CA ILE A 118 -9.45 -1.63 3.99
C ILE A 118 -10.40 -0.84 3.08
N LEU A 119 -9.84 -0.05 2.16
CA LEU A 119 -10.57 0.63 1.10
C LEU A 119 -10.13 0.06 -0.26
N ASN A 120 -11.08 0.02 -1.21
CA ASN A 120 -10.91 -0.67 -2.51
C ASN A 120 -10.41 -2.10 -2.35
N ASP A 121 -11.08 -2.83 -1.48
CA ASP A 121 -10.72 -4.19 -1.19
C ASP A 121 -10.82 -5.06 -2.45
N PRO A 122 -9.70 -5.64 -2.95
CA PRO A 122 -9.69 -6.46 -4.15
C PRO A 122 -10.52 -7.74 -3.97
N ARG A 123 -10.81 -8.17 -2.72
CA ARG A 123 -11.71 -9.29 -2.42
C ARG A 123 -13.16 -8.97 -2.81
N SER A 124 -13.58 -7.71 -2.71
CA SER A 124 -14.96 -7.28 -3.03
C SER A 124 -15.34 -7.47 -4.50
N HIS A 125 -14.35 -7.57 -5.40
CA HIS A 125 -14.57 -7.78 -6.83
C HIS A 125 -14.64 -9.25 -7.24
N GLN A 126 -14.42 -10.19 -6.31
CA GLN A 126 -14.49 -11.65 -6.57
C GLN A 126 -15.90 -12.23 -6.39
N SER A 127 -16.86 -11.40 -5.98
CA SER A 127 -18.30 -11.74 -5.97
C SER A 127 -18.97 -11.18 -7.23
N ALA A 128 -18.76 -11.85 -8.37
CA ALA A 128 -19.54 -11.72 -9.59
C ALA A 128 -19.57 -13.06 -10.33
#